data_AF-A0A847ETS3-F1
#
_entry.id   AF-A0A847ETS3-F1
#
_cell.length_a   1.000
_cell.length_b   1.000
_cell.length_c   1.000
_cell.angle_alpha   90.00
_cell.angle_beta   90.00
_cell.angle_gamma   90.00
#
_symmetry.space_group_name_H-M   'P 1'
#
loop_
_entity.id
_entity.type
_entity.pdbx_description
1 polymer ?
#
loop_
_entity_poly.entity_id
_entity_poly.type
_entity_poly.pdbx_seq_one_letter_code
_entity_poly.pdbx_strand_id
1 'polypeptide(L)'
;MKENTVIDNFVFVIVEQEEYILRSMELNLNRRGITPLCISYVNIKQVSDVVKDIHSSGKYPYIYLGEVVDYSLKTDDTRIVQELADSHQKGGVLIPLSLDSDLQRYYWFHFVNESNWVVPEEDAVDIESECKSFLNNLHNDEQSVEFNCIN
;
A
#
# COMPACT_ATOMS: atom_id res chain seq x y z
N MET A 1 13.72 6.31 25.40
CA MET A 1 13.89 5.85 24.01
C MET A 1 12.52 5.39 23.55
N LYS A 2 11.99 5.87 22.42
CA LYS A 2 10.82 5.22 21.82
C LYS A 2 11.28 3.85 21.36
N GLU A 3 10.59 2.79 21.77
CA GLU A 3 10.77 1.48 21.14
C GLU A 3 10.48 1.65 19.65
N ASN A 4 11.44 1.25 18.82
CA ASN A 4 11.27 1.29 17.37
C ASN A 4 10.25 0.21 17.02
N THR A 5 9.05 0.63 16.66
CA THR A 5 7.96 -0.29 16.30
C THR A 5 8.10 -0.67 14.83
N VAL A 6 7.55 -1.82 14.42
CA VAL A 6 7.57 -2.22 13.00
C VAL A 6 6.93 -1.15 12.10
N ILE A 7 5.94 -0.44 12.65
CA ILE A 7 5.17 0.65 12.02
C ILE A 7 6.09 1.82 11.63
N ASP A 8 7.20 2.05 12.34
CA ASP A 8 8.13 3.16 12.04
C ASP A 8 8.85 2.99 10.69
N ASN A 9 8.87 1.78 10.14
CA ASN A 9 9.40 1.49 8.79
C ASN A 9 8.43 1.88 7.66
N PHE A 10 7.22 2.31 8.01
CA PHE A 10 6.16 2.61 7.06
C PHE A 10 5.77 4.09 7.07
N VAL A 11 5.24 4.54 5.94
CA VAL A 11 4.51 5.80 5.82
C VAL A 11 3.10 5.47 5.35
N PHE A 12 2.12 5.89 6.14
CA PHE A 12 0.72 5.64 5.87
C PHE A 12 0.18 6.71 4.93
N VAL A 13 -0.45 6.29 3.85
CA VAL A 13 -1.03 7.19 2.85
C VAL A 13 -2.51 6.84 2.71
N ILE A 14 -3.37 7.85 2.70
CA ILE A 14 -4.80 7.70 2.38
C ILE A 14 -5.02 8.43 1.06
N VAL A 15 -5.49 7.72 0.05
CA VAL A 15 -5.83 8.26 -1.27
C VAL A 15 -7.33 8.07 -1.45
N GLU A 16 -8.09 9.15 -1.33
CA GLU A 16 -9.56 9.10 -1.27
C GLU A 16 -10.16 10.43 -1.74
N GLN A 17 -11.15 10.40 -2.62
CA GLN A 17 -11.83 11.59 -3.13
C GLN A 17 -12.92 12.08 -2.17
N GLU A 18 -13.59 11.17 -1.47
CA GLU A 18 -14.64 11.51 -0.52
C GLU A 18 -14.05 12.05 0.78
N GLU A 19 -14.19 13.36 1.01
CA GLU A 19 -13.66 14.02 2.20
C GLU A 19 -14.16 13.37 3.51
N TYR A 20 -15.40 12.89 3.55
CA TYR A 20 -15.93 12.21 4.73
C TYR A 20 -15.16 10.92 5.05
N ILE A 21 -14.92 10.07 4.05
CA ILE A 21 -14.17 8.81 4.20
C ILE A 21 -12.72 9.12 4.61
N LEU A 22 -12.08 10.05 3.90
CA LEU A 22 -10.72 10.49 4.18
C LEU A 22 -10.57 10.95 5.63
N ARG A 23 -11.47 11.82 6.12
CA ARG A 23 -11.43 12.35 7.49
C ARG A 23 -11.70 11.27 8.53
N SER A 24 -12.64 10.36 8.25
CA SER A 24 -12.93 9.23 9.14
C SER A 24 -11.71 8.33 9.32
N MET A 25 -11.03 8.01 8.21
CA MET A 25 -9.82 7.18 8.21
C MET A 25 -8.64 7.87 8.89
N GLU A 26 -8.42 9.16 8.58
CA GLU A 26 -7.41 10.00 9.21
C GLU A 26 -7.60 10.02 10.74
N LEU A 27 -8.83 10.20 11.22
CA LEU A 27 -9.14 10.17 12.65
C LEU A 27 -8.89 8.78 13.27
N ASN A 28 -9.21 7.69 12.55
CA ASN A 28 -8.97 6.32 13.03
C ASN A 28 -7.47 6.06 13.23
N LEU A 29 -6.65 6.38 12.23
CA LEU A 29 -5.20 6.21 12.31
C LEU A 29 -4.57 7.10 13.38
N ASN A 30 -5.01 8.36 13.49
CA ASN A 30 -4.52 9.26 14.54
C ASN A 30 -4.84 8.74 15.96
N ARG A 31 -6.01 8.10 16.17
CA ARG A 31 -6.34 7.45 17.46
C ARG A 31 -5.42 6.27 17.78
N ARG A 32 -4.81 5.65 16.77
CA ARG A 32 -3.79 4.60 16.90
C ARG A 32 -2.36 5.15 16.98
N GLY A 33 -2.18 6.47 17.01
CA GLY A 33 -0.87 7.12 17.04
C GLY A 33 -0.16 7.19 15.69
N ILE A 34 -0.87 6.96 14.59
CA ILE A 34 -0.36 7.02 13.22
C ILE A 34 -0.83 8.31 12.56
N THR A 35 0.09 9.12 12.03
CA THR A 35 -0.25 10.32 11.26
C THR A 35 -0.11 10.02 9.76
N PRO A 36 -1.23 9.85 9.03
CA PRO A 36 -1.19 9.55 7.61
C PRO A 36 -0.94 10.80 6.74
N LEU A 37 -0.42 10.58 5.53
CA LEU A 37 -0.45 11.54 4.44
C LEU A 37 -1.77 11.38 3.67
N CYS A 38 -2.54 12.45 3.55
CA CYS A 38 -3.84 12.41 2.88
C CYS A 38 -3.77 13.04 1.49
N ILE A 39 -4.28 12.35 0.47
CA ILE A 39 -4.37 12.80 -0.92
C ILE A 39 -5.85 12.80 -1.32
N SER A 40 -6.47 13.98 -1.27
CA SER A 40 -7.92 14.17 -1.50
C SER A 40 -8.32 14.32 -2.98
N TYR A 41 -7.33 14.48 -3.87
CA TYR A 41 -7.53 14.63 -5.30
C TYR A 41 -6.68 13.58 -5.99
N VAL A 42 -7.32 12.49 -6.38
CA VAL A 42 -6.66 11.30 -6.93
C VAL A 42 -5.93 11.69 -8.21
N ASN A 43 -4.60 11.72 -8.13
CA ASN A 43 -3.72 12.02 -9.25
C ASN A 43 -2.58 11.00 -9.24
N ILE A 44 -2.54 10.15 -10.27
CA ILE A 44 -1.55 9.09 -10.44
C ILE A 44 -0.11 9.61 -10.22
N LYS A 45 0.22 10.77 -10.81
CA LYS A 45 1.56 11.36 -10.66
C LYS A 45 1.83 11.75 -9.21
N GLN A 46 0.86 12.35 -8.52
CA GLN A 46 1.03 12.74 -7.13
C GLN A 46 1.24 11.52 -6.22
N VAL A 47 0.46 10.45 -6.41
CA VAL A 47 0.62 9.21 -5.65
C VAL A 47 1.98 8.57 -5.93
N SER A 48 2.37 8.47 -7.20
CA SER A 48 3.67 7.92 -7.63
C SER A 48 4.86 8.73 -7.08
N ASP A 49 4.79 10.07 -7.10
CA ASP A 49 5.80 10.95 -6.52
C ASP A 49 5.92 10.75 -4.99
N VAL A 50 4.80 10.64 -4.27
CA VAL A 50 4.79 10.37 -2.83
C VAL A 50 5.43 9.02 -2.50
N VAL A 51 5.13 7.97 -3.27
CA VAL A 51 5.75 6.64 -3.08
C VAL A 51 7.26 6.70 -3.31
N LYS A 52 7.70 7.41 -4.35
CA LYS A 52 9.13 7.61 -4.62
C LYS A 52 9.84 8.28 -3.45
N ASP A 53 9.24 9.30 -2.84
CA ASP A 53 9.81 10.01 -1.71
C ASP A 53 9.88 9.10 -0.46
N ILE A 54 8.84 8.31 -0.22
CA ILE A 54 8.81 7.31 0.86
C ILE A 54 9.96 6.30 0.69
N HIS A 55 10.11 5.71 -0.49
CA HIS A 55 11.19 4.77 -0.79
C HIS A 55 12.59 5.39 -0.70
N SER A 56 12.72 6.67 -1.07
CA SER A 56 13.98 7.41 -0.97
C SER A 56 14.37 7.69 0.50
N SER A 57 13.40 7.72 1.40
CA SER A 57 13.61 7.83 2.85
C SER A 57 13.95 6.51 3.54
N GLY A 58 14.03 5.40 2.79
CA GLY A 58 14.29 4.06 3.33
C GLY A 58 13.08 3.43 4.02
N LYS A 59 11.87 3.93 3.73
CA LYS A 59 10.61 3.42 4.28
C LYS A 59 9.74 2.79 3.18
N TYR A 60 8.67 2.13 3.59
CA TYR A 60 7.68 1.52 2.69
C TYR A 60 6.33 2.21 2.78
N PRO A 61 5.60 2.36 1.66
CA PRO A 61 4.26 2.92 1.69
C PRO A 61 3.26 1.87 2.20
N TYR A 62 2.34 2.30 3.06
CA TYR A 62 1.14 1.57 3.46
C TYR A 62 -0.06 2.41 3.02
N ILE A 63 -0.62 2.07 1.86
CA ILE A 63 -1.56 2.93 1.15
C ILE A 63 -2.97 2.38 1.29
N TYR A 64 -3.84 3.16 1.91
CA TYR A 64 -5.27 2.99 1.77
C TYR A 64 -5.72 3.69 0.49
N LEU A 65 -6.29 2.96 -0.46
CA LEU A 65 -6.67 3.49 -1.76
C LEU A 65 -8.16 3.25 -2.03
N GLY A 66 -8.84 4.36 -2.32
CA GLY A 66 -10.27 4.51 -2.58
C GLY A 66 -10.79 3.90 -3.89
N GLU A 67 -12.01 4.32 -4.25
CA GLU A 67 -13.13 3.65 -4.96
C GLU A 67 -12.86 2.61 -6.08
N VAL A 68 -13.67 1.53 -6.07
CA VAL A 68 -13.99 0.71 -7.26
C VAL A 68 -15.22 1.30 -7.95
N VAL A 69 -15.08 1.72 -9.21
CA VAL A 69 -16.23 1.95 -10.09
C VAL A 69 -16.04 1.26 -11.43
N ASP A 70 -16.59 0.06 -11.53
CA ASP A 70 -16.85 -0.66 -12.79
C ASP A 70 -15.60 -1.04 -13.63
N TYR A 71 -15.36 -2.35 -13.73
CA TYR A 71 -14.29 -2.96 -14.55
C TYR A 71 -14.37 -2.60 -16.04
N SER A 72 -15.53 -2.16 -16.53
CA SER A 72 -15.67 -1.66 -17.89
C SER A 72 -15.00 -0.29 -18.12
N LEU A 73 -14.58 0.43 -17.07
CA LEU A 73 -14.21 1.85 -17.14
C LEU A 73 -12.72 2.18 -16.97
N LYS A 74 -11.85 1.25 -16.52
CA LYS A 74 -10.44 1.57 -16.14
C LYS A 74 -10.36 2.76 -15.18
N THR A 75 -10.90 2.61 -13.97
CA THR A 75 -10.87 3.68 -12.96
C THR A 75 -9.47 4.18 -12.67
N ASP A 76 -9.38 5.43 -12.25
CA ASP A 76 -8.11 6.05 -11.90
C ASP A 76 -7.37 5.26 -10.81
N ASP A 77 -8.06 4.65 -9.85
CA ASP A 77 -7.43 3.83 -8.80
C ASP A 77 -6.81 2.53 -9.31
N THR A 78 -7.43 1.88 -10.31
CA THR A 78 -6.82 0.72 -10.97
C THR A 78 -5.54 1.13 -11.72
N ARG A 79 -5.57 2.30 -12.36
CA ARG A 79 -4.41 2.86 -13.07
C ARG A 79 -3.31 3.29 -12.10
N ILE A 80 -3.67 3.71 -10.88
CA ILE A 80 -2.71 3.95 -9.80
C ILE A 80 -2.02 2.65 -9.41
N VAL A 81 -2.76 1.58 -9.15
CA VAL A 81 -2.14 0.29 -8.78
C VAL A 81 -1.22 -0.23 -9.89
N GLN A 82 -1.65 -0.12 -11.15
CA GLN A 82 -0.80 -0.49 -12.28
C GLN A 82 0.49 0.36 -12.34
N GLU A 83 0.37 1.69 -12.27
CA GLU A 83 1.54 2.58 -12.25
C GLU A 83 2.47 2.26 -11.06
N LEU A 84 1.90 1.95 -9.89
CA LEU A 84 2.65 1.59 -8.71
C LEU A 84 3.43 0.29 -8.91
N ALA A 85 2.78 -0.74 -9.46
CA ALA A 85 3.41 -2.02 -9.78
C ALA A 85 4.52 -1.88 -10.83
N ASP A 86 4.28 -1.10 -11.90
CA ASP A 86 5.22 -0.94 -13.00
C ASP A 86 6.46 -0.09 -12.61
N SER A 87 6.25 1.00 -11.87
CA SER A 87 7.29 2.01 -11.61
C SER A 87 8.06 1.84 -10.30
N HIS A 88 7.53 1.10 -9.32
CA HIS A 88 8.07 1.07 -7.96
C HIS A 88 8.43 -0.34 -7.47
N GLN A 89 9.60 -0.80 -7.91
CA GLN A 89 10.11 -2.16 -7.64
C GLN A 89 10.26 -2.52 -6.16
N LYS A 90 10.45 -1.55 -5.25
CA LYS A 90 10.50 -1.83 -3.80
C LYS A 90 9.14 -2.20 -3.19
N GLY A 91 8.06 -1.91 -3.90
CA GLY A 91 6.71 -2.27 -3.48
C GLY A 91 6.23 -1.59 -2.20
N GLY A 92 5.25 -2.21 -1.55
CA GLY A 92 4.58 -1.70 -0.36
C GLY A 92 3.30 -2.47 -0.10
N VAL A 93 2.48 -1.94 0.81
CA VAL A 93 1.19 -2.54 1.16
C VAL A 93 0.06 -1.68 0.59
N LEU A 94 -0.87 -2.32 -0.13
CA LEU A 94 -2.07 -1.72 -0.70
C LEU A 94 -3.31 -2.25 0.05
N ILE A 95 -4.04 -1.35 0.70
CA ILE A 95 -5.26 -1.64 1.43
C ILE A 95 -6.47 -1.12 0.65
N PRO A 96 -7.41 -1.99 0.27
CA PRO A 96 -8.64 -1.56 -0.37
C PRO A 96 -9.53 -0.78 0.61
N LEU A 97 -10.13 0.31 0.13
CA LEU A 97 -11.15 1.09 0.84
C LEU A 97 -12.54 1.00 0.19
N SER A 98 -12.68 0.28 -0.92
CA SER A 98 -13.95 0.08 -1.61
C SER A 98 -15.02 -0.59 -0.72
N LEU A 99 -16.29 -0.25 -0.96
CA LEU A 99 -17.44 -0.97 -0.39
C LEU A 99 -17.49 -2.44 -0.82
N ASP A 100 -16.91 -2.77 -1.98
CA ASP A 100 -16.67 -4.13 -2.46
C ASP A 100 -15.15 -4.37 -2.47
N SER A 101 -14.58 -4.59 -1.29
CA SER A 101 -13.14 -4.78 -1.10
C SER A 101 -12.64 -6.07 -1.76
N ASP A 102 -13.44 -7.14 -1.74
CA ASP A 102 -13.13 -8.41 -2.40
C ASP A 102 -12.95 -8.23 -3.91
N LEU A 103 -13.86 -7.51 -4.57
CA LEU A 103 -13.74 -7.20 -6.00
C LEU A 103 -12.54 -6.31 -6.29
N GLN A 104 -12.26 -5.34 -5.41
CA GLN A 104 -11.07 -4.48 -5.54
C GLN A 104 -9.78 -5.31 -5.49
N ARG A 105 -9.66 -6.22 -4.51
CA ARG A 105 -8.51 -7.13 -4.36
C ARG A 105 -8.35 -8.02 -5.57
N TYR A 106 -9.45 -8.60 -6.06
CA TYR A 106 -9.44 -9.46 -7.24
C TYR A 106 -8.83 -8.75 -8.46
N TYR A 107 -9.22 -7.50 -8.73
CA TYR A 107 -8.64 -6.75 -9.83
C TYR A 107 -7.20 -6.34 -9.59
N TRP A 108 -6.86 -5.91 -8.38
CA TRP A 108 -5.50 -5.51 -8.04
C TRP A 108 -4.51 -6.66 -8.16
N PHE A 109 -4.92 -7.88 -7.77
CA PHE A 109 -4.10 -9.08 -7.87
C PHE A 109 -3.54 -9.28 -9.29
N HIS A 110 -4.32 -8.99 -10.33
CA HIS A 110 -3.86 -9.10 -11.72
C HIS A 110 -2.72 -8.14 -12.08
N PHE A 111 -2.57 -7.02 -11.37
CA PHE A 111 -1.48 -6.06 -11.59
C PHE A 111 -0.28 -6.33 -10.70
N VAL A 112 -0.50 -6.78 -9.47
CA VAL A 112 0.57 -6.86 -8.45
C VAL A 112 1.22 -8.24 -8.33
N ASN A 113 0.66 -9.30 -8.94
CA ASN A 113 1.12 -10.69 -8.76
C ASN A 113 2.60 -10.94 -9.10
N GLU A 114 3.21 -10.11 -9.94
CA GLU A 114 4.64 -10.21 -10.30
C GLU A 114 5.49 -9.06 -9.72
N SER A 115 4.95 -8.33 -8.73
CA SER A 115 5.58 -7.17 -8.12
C SER A 115 5.77 -7.38 -6.62
N ASN A 116 6.57 -6.52 -5.99
CA ASN A 116 6.75 -6.52 -4.53
C ASN A 116 5.61 -5.82 -3.78
N TRP A 117 4.47 -5.56 -4.44
CA TRP A 117 3.30 -4.99 -3.80
C TRP A 117 2.43 -6.09 -3.20
N VAL A 118 2.06 -5.92 -1.93
CA VAL A 118 1.18 -6.83 -1.21
C VAL A 118 -0.20 -6.20 -1.08
N VAL A 119 -1.21 -6.95 -1.48
CA VAL A 119 -2.62 -6.68 -1.18
C VAL A 119 -3.05 -7.76 -0.19
N PRO A 120 -3.38 -7.44 1.07
CA PRO A 120 -3.79 -8.46 2.04
C PRO A 120 -4.98 -9.29 1.54
N GLU A 121 -5.13 -10.53 1.99
CA GLU A 121 -6.25 -11.38 1.56
C GLU A 121 -7.56 -11.05 2.28
N GLU A 122 -7.46 -10.55 3.52
CA GLU A 122 -8.59 -10.15 4.35
C GLU A 122 -8.54 -8.64 4.64
N ASP A 123 -9.66 -8.09 5.10
CA ASP A 123 -9.68 -6.73 5.62
C ASP A 123 -8.71 -6.64 6.79
N ALA A 124 -7.72 -5.74 6.68
CA ALA A 124 -6.60 -5.67 7.61
C ALA A 124 -7.10 -5.33 9.02
N VAL A 125 -7.31 -6.36 9.84
CA VAL A 125 -7.75 -6.20 11.23
C VAL A 125 -6.61 -5.67 12.09
N ASP A 126 -5.36 -6.02 11.76
CA ASP A 126 -4.15 -5.63 12.48
C ASP A 126 -3.03 -5.11 11.57
N ILE A 127 -2.89 -3.79 11.54
CA ILE A 127 -1.83 -3.06 10.80
C ILE A 127 -0.44 -3.56 11.18
N GLU A 128 -0.18 -3.88 12.45
CA GLU A 128 1.16 -4.26 12.89
C GLU A 128 1.56 -5.63 12.33
N SER A 129 0.60 -6.56 12.31
CA SER A 129 0.78 -7.89 11.72
C SER A 129 1.01 -7.82 10.21
N GLU A 130 0.27 -6.98 9.49
CA GLU A 130 0.48 -6.78 8.04
C GLU A 130 1.87 -6.19 7.74
N CYS A 131 2.28 -5.17 8.49
CA CYS A 131 3.62 -4.59 8.37
C CYS A 131 4.74 -5.63 8.62
N LYS A 132 4.57 -6.50 9.62
CA LYS A 132 5.53 -7.59 9.90
C LYS A 132 5.55 -8.61 8.77
N SER A 133 4.37 -9.01 8.28
CA SER A 133 4.22 -9.97 7.18
C SER A 133 4.96 -9.48 5.93
N PHE A 134 4.70 -8.23 5.53
CA PHE A 134 5.36 -7.60 4.38
C PHE A 134 6.89 -7.61 4.52
N LEU A 135 7.42 -7.13 5.65
CA LEU A 135 8.87 -7.08 5.85
C LEU A 135 9.49 -8.49 5.86
N ASN A 136 8.85 -9.47 6.48
CA ASN A 136 9.36 -10.85 6.51
C ASN A 136 9.44 -11.44 5.09
N ASN A 137 8.45 -11.19 4.24
CA ASN A 137 8.42 -11.68 2.87
C ASN A 137 9.55 -11.04 2.03
N LEU A 138 9.78 -9.73 2.16
CA LEU A 138 10.91 -9.06 1.52
C LEU A 138 12.27 -9.69 1.89
N HIS A 139 12.49 -9.98 3.18
CA HIS A 139 13.77 -10.56 3.63
C HIS A 139 13.95 -12.00 3.13
N ASN A 140 12.86 -12.76 3.01
CA ASN A 140 12.90 -14.13 2.48
C ASN A 140 13.20 -14.15 0.97
N ASP A 141 12.67 -13.18 0.22
CA ASP A 141 12.98 -13.03 -1.21
C ASP A 141 14.44 -12.62 -1.43
N GLU A 142 14.99 -11.73 -0.61
CA GLU A 142 16.42 -11.37 -0.67
C GLU A 142 17.35 -12.55 -0.31
N GLN A 143 16.97 -13.38 0.68
CA GLN A 143 17.75 -14.59 1.05
C GLN A 143 17.63 -15.72 0.01
N SER A 144 16.52 -15.79 -0.73
CA SER A 144 16.34 -16.79 -1.79
C SER A 144 17.28 -16.57 -2.99
N VAL A 145 17.74 -15.33 -3.21
CA VAL A 145 18.68 -14.99 -4.29
C VAL A 145 20.12 -15.37 -3.93
N GLU A 146 20.49 -15.38 -2.63
CA GLU A 146 21.85 -15.75 -2.20
C GLU A 146 22.16 -17.26 -2.33
N PHE A 147 21.16 -18.14 -2.40
CA PHE A 147 21.38 -19.58 -2.55
C PHE A 147 21.57 -20.07 -3.99
N ASN A 148 21.42 -19.21 -5.01
CA ASN A 148 21.62 -19.59 -6.42
C ASN A 148 23.03 -19.28 -6.97
N CYS A 149 23.97 -18.88 -6.11
CA CYS A 149 25.37 -18.65 -6.48
C CYS A 149 26.34 -19.64 -5.80
N ILE A 150 26.01 -20.93 -5.68
CA ILE A 150 26.99 -21.99 -5.36
C ILE A 150 26.67 -23.29 -6.11
N ASN A 151 27.20 -23.43 -7.34
CA ASN A 151 28.05 -24.55 -7.82
C ASN A 151 28.21 -24.51 -9.35
#